data_AF-A0A9D8FMV8-F1
#
_entry.id   AF-A0A9D8FMV8-F1
#
_cell.length_a   1.000
_cell.length_b   1.000
_cell.length_c   1.000
_cell.angle_alpha   90.00
_cell.angle_beta   90.00
_cell.angle_gamma   90.00
#
_symmetry.space_group_name_H-M   'P 1'
#
loop_
_entity.id
_entity.type
_entity.pdbx_description
1 polymer ?
#
loop_
_entity_poly.entity_id
_entity_poly.type
_entity_poly.pdbx_seq_one_letter_code
_entity_poly.pdbx_strand_id
1 'polypeptide(L)' 'MRPSVRRIDCNSGSKSRLTFVVFKNPDQTVVKVVVNQSKKEQTFYVNFREKIFSARLSAKCVGTYCWKIFS' A
#
# COMPACT_ATOMS: atom_id res chain seq x y z
N MET A 1 -4.98 1.14 -10.72
CA MET A 1 -3.80 0.95 -11.58
C MET A 1 -4.19 1.25 -13.00
N ARG A 2 -3.29 1.80 -13.80
CA ARG A 2 -3.52 2.12 -15.21
C ARG A 2 -2.41 1.49 -16.08
N PRO A 3 -2.62 1.33 -17.39
CA PRO A 3 -1.53 0.99 -18.30
C PRO A 3 -0.33 1.92 -18.12
N SER A 4 0.89 1.40 -18.36
CA SER A 4 2.16 2.12 -18.20
C SER A 4 2.49 2.55 -16.76
N VAL A 5 1.82 1.93 -15.76
CA VAL A 5 2.19 2.05 -14.36
C VAL A 5 3.54 1.40 -14.08
N ARG A 6 4.31 1.96 -13.16
CA ARG A 6 5.59 1.38 -12.71
C ARG A 6 5.50 0.92 -11.27
N ARG A 7 6.02 -0.28 -10.97
CA ARG A 7 6.29 -0.68 -9.58
C ARG A 7 7.38 0.23 -9.01
N ILE A 8 7.20 0.70 -7.79
CA ILE A 8 8.20 1.47 -7.06
C ILE A 8 8.67 0.70 -5.84
N ASP A 9 9.84 1.07 -5.33
CA ASP A 9 10.41 0.42 -4.16
C ASP A 9 9.57 0.68 -2.89
N CYS A 10 9.50 -0.33 -2.03
CA CYS A 10 8.81 -0.27 -0.75
C CYS A 10 9.30 -1.41 0.16
N ASN A 11 9.17 -1.23 1.48
CA ASN A 11 9.25 -2.35 2.41
C ASN A 11 8.21 -3.42 2.01
N SER A 12 8.67 -4.64 1.75
CA SER A 12 7.82 -5.76 1.30
C SER A 12 6.95 -6.36 2.41
N GLY A 13 7.24 -6.02 3.67
CA GLY A 13 6.58 -6.57 4.85
C GLY A 13 6.91 -8.05 5.08
N SER A 14 5.98 -8.80 5.68
CA SER A 14 6.14 -10.24 5.96
C SER A 14 4.82 -11.00 5.94
N LYS A 15 4.87 -12.31 5.67
CA LYS A 15 3.68 -13.19 5.67
C LYS A 15 2.97 -13.28 7.02
N SER A 16 3.71 -13.11 8.12
CA SER A 16 3.15 -13.12 9.48
C SER A 16 2.44 -11.82 9.85
N ARG A 17 2.63 -10.74 9.06
CA ARG A 17 1.98 -9.44 9.24
C ARG A 17 1.23 -9.06 7.96
N LEU A 18 1.73 -8.04 7.27
CA LEU A 18 1.22 -7.54 6.01
C LEU A 18 2.31 -7.65 4.95
N THR A 19 1.93 -8.00 3.73
CA THR A 19 2.81 -7.87 2.56
C THR A 19 2.33 -6.74 1.67
N PHE A 20 3.27 -6.08 1.01
CA PHE A 20 3.00 -4.87 0.24
C PHE A 20 3.57 -4.92 -1.18
N VAL A 21 2.88 -4.27 -2.09
CA VAL A 21 3.45 -3.84 -3.37
C VAL A 21 2.90 -2.45 -3.73
N VAL A 22 3.76 -1.58 -4.25
CA VAL A 22 3.42 -0.19 -4.53
C VAL A 22 3.71 0.16 -5.99
N PHE A 23 2.82 0.95 -6.56
CA PHE A 23 2.83 1.34 -7.95
C PHE A 23 2.62 2.84 -8.10
N LYS A 24 3.34 3.48 -9.03
CA LYS A 24 3.15 4.87 -9.41
C LYS A 24 2.58 4.95 -10.82
N ASN A 25 1.41 5.56 -10.95
CA ASN A 25 0.81 5.84 -12.24
C ASN A 25 1.42 7.13 -12.86
N PRO A 26 1.34 7.30 -14.19
CA PRO A 26 1.81 8.51 -14.87
C PRO A 26 1.14 9.81 -14.40
N ASP A 27 -0.13 9.73 -13.97
CA ASP A 27 -0.93 10.87 -13.46
C ASP A 27 -0.58 11.29 -12.03
N GLN A 28 0.56 10.83 -11.51
CA GLN A 28 1.04 11.08 -10.15
C GLN A 28 0.13 10.50 -9.05
N THR A 29 -0.72 9.53 -9.35
CA THR A 29 -1.37 8.71 -8.32
C THR A 29 -0.48 7.53 -7.92
N VAL A 30 -0.49 7.20 -6.64
CA VAL A 30 0.19 6.03 -6.07
C VAL A 30 -0.86 5.03 -5.63
N VAL A 31 -0.63 3.77 -5.96
CA VAL A 31 -1.48 2.64 -5.57
C VAL A 31 -0.65 1.68 -4.73
N LYS A 32 -1.10 1.39 -3.52
CA LYS A 32 -0.53 0.36 -2.65
C LYS A 32 -1.52 -0.79 -2.50
N VAL A 33 -1.08 -1.97 -2.89
CA VAL A 33 -1.80 -3.22 -2.61
C VAL A 33 -1.23 -3.81 -1.32
N VAL A 34 -2.13 -4.13 -0.40
CA VAL A 34 -1.80 -4.66 0.92
C VAL A 34 -2.52 -5.98 1.09
N VAL A 35 -1.79 -7.01 1.52
CA VAL A 35 -2.37 -8.32 1.82
C VAL A 35 -2.16 -8.63 3.29
N ASN A 36 -3.25 -8.89 4.01
CA ASN A 36 -3.20 -9.40 5.38
C ASN A 36 -3.46 -10.91 5.37
N GLN A 37 -2.38 -11.70 5.31
CA GLN A 37 -2.49 -13.17 5.39
C GLN A 37 -2.61 -13.67 6.83
N SER A 38 -2.48 -12.79 7.83
CA SER A 38 -2.56 -13.16 9.24
C SER A 38 -3.99 -13.50 9.68
N LYS A 39 -4.12 -14.00 10.91
CA LYS A 39 -5.41 -14.34 11.53
C LYS A 39 -6.01 -13.16 12.33
N LYS A 40 -5.39 -11.98 12.29
CA LYS A 40 -5.83 -10.80 13.05
C LYS A 40 -5.90 -9.58 12.17
N GLU A 41 -6.73 -8.60 12.54
CA GLU A 41 -6.63 -7.27 11.95
C GLU A 41 -5.22 -6.70 12.15
N GLN A 42 -4.74 -5.95 11.16
CA GLN A 42 -3.45 -5.29 11.22
C GLN A 42 -3.63 -3.80 10.90
N THR A 43 -3.12 -2.95 11.78
CA THR A 43 -2.92 -1.52 11.50
C THR A 43 -1.57 -1.33 10.82
N PHE A 44 -1.53 -0.47 9.81
CA PHE A 44 -0.29 -0.08 9.16
C PHE A 44 -0.26 1.41 8.83
N TYR A 45 0.96 1.90 8.64
CA TYR A 45 1.25 3.27 8.29
C TYR A 45 1.84 3.31 6.88
N VAL A 46 1.47 4.34 6.13
CA VAL A 46 2.08 4.67 4.85
C VAL A 46 2.81 5.98 5.03
N ASN A 47 4.13 5.89 5.02
CA ASN A 47 5.03 7.05 5.03
C ASN A 47 5.46 7.31 3.58
N PHE A 48 5.10 8.46 3.03
CA PHE A 48 5.44 8.82 1.66
C PHE A 48 5.61 10.34 1.54
N ARG A 49 6.82 10.79 1.18
CA ARG A 49 7.16 12.22 1.00
C ARG A 49 6.67 13.10 2.15
N GLU A 50 7.17 12.82 3.36
CA GLU A 50 6.85 13.54 4.61
C GLU A 50 5.38 13.46 5.06
N LYS A 51 4.51 12.82 4.29
CA LYS A 51 3.12 12.57 4.67
C LYS A 51 2.97 11.18 5.22
N ILE A 52 2.13 11.07 6.25
CA ILE A 52 1.79 9.83 6.91
C ILE A 52 0.28 9.69 6.96
N PHE A 53 -0.21 8.51 6.59
CA PHE A 53 -1.55 8.10 6.93
C PHE A 53 -1.55 6.67 7.47
N SER A 54 -2.59 6.31 8.19
CA SER A 54 -2.79 4.96 8.72
C SER A 54 -4.04 4.32 8.15
N ALA A 55 -4.04 2.99 8.11
CA ALA A 55 -5.21 2.21 7.75
C ALA A 55 -5.22 0.89 8.53
N ARG A 56 -6.41 0.32 8.67
CA ARG A 56 -6.62 -1.02 9.22
C ARG A 56 -7.06 -1.95 8.10
N LEU A 57 -6.54 -3.17 8.12
CA LEU A 57 -6.94 -4.23 7.20
C LEU A 57 -7.30 -5.46 8.01
N SER A 58 -8.56 -5.90 7.89
CA SER A 58 -9.08 -7.08 8.56
C SER A 58 -8.27 -8.34 8.21
N ALA A 59 -8.36 -9.34 9.08
CA ALA A 59 -7.70 -10.63 8.85
C ALA A 59 -8.13 -11.22 7.50
N LYS A 60 -7.19 -11.83 6.77
CA LYS A 60 -7.45 -12.53 5.50
C LYS A 60 -7.98 -11.66 4.35
N CYS A 61 -7.83 -10.34 4.44
CA CYS A 61 -8.27 -9.41 3.40
C CYS A 61 -7.12 -8.89 2.52
N VAL A 62 -7.50 -8.40 1.33
CA VAL A 62 -6.66 -7.59 0.45
C VAL A 62 -7.25 -6.19 0.40
N GLY A 63 -6.42 -5.17 0.62
CA GLY A 63 -6.80 -3.77 0.50
C GLY A 63 -6.03 -3.08 -0.63
N THR A 64 -6.72 -2.24 -1.40
CA THR A 64 -6.11 -1.36 -2.40
C THR A 64 -6.30 0.09 -1.98
N TYR A 65 -5.19 0.78 -1.77
CA TYR A 65 -5.18 2.17 -1.31
C TYR A 65 -4.61 3.05 -2.42
N CYS A 66 -5.33 4.11 -2.78
CA CYS A 66 -4.95 5.02 -3.85
C CYS A 66 -4.91 6.45 -3.32
N TRP A 67 -3.84 7.19 -3.60
CA TRP A 67 -3.74 8.60 -3.25
C TRP A 67 -2.98 9.39 -4.32
N LYS A 68 -3.23 10.69 -4.40
CA LYS A 68 -2.51 11.59 -5.29
C LYS A 68 -1.27 12.13 -4.58
N ILE A 69 -0.15 12.20 -5.31
CA ILE A 69 1.01 12.96 -4.86
C ILE A 69 0.66 14.43 -5.00
N PHE A 70 0.49 15.14 -3.89
CA PHE A 70 0.41 16.59 -3.91
C PHE A 70 1.85 17.14 -3.93
N SER A 71 2.14 17.95 -4.93
CA SER A 71 3.33 18.82 -4.98
C SER A 71 3.20 19.95 -3.98
#